data_AF-A0A317ZP44-F1
#
_entry.id   AF-A0A317ZP44-F1
#
_cell.length_a   1.000
_cell.length_b   1.000
_cell.length_c   1.000
_cell.angle_alpha   90.00
_cell.angle_beta   90.00
_cell.angle_gamma   90.00
#
_symmetry.space_group_name_H-M   'P 1'
#
loop_
_entity.id
_entity.type
_entity.pdbx_description
1 polymer ?
#
loop_
_entity_poly.entity_id
_entity_poly.type
_entity_poly.pdbx_seq_one_letter_code
_entity_poly.pdbx_strand_id
1 'polypeptide(L)'
;MMTDFFSSLRGLTLAALSIVALGDARIQAQELDRVMPEPTPKLVEPFGQEADFEDWEAFRTRMIGATEGEKVLVPELKQIIFLEDSDQVDTVELPEDRHSNLAELPGLNSEGLQSLVDIFVGLPVSKESLERLRVSLRLVLAEEGKPFSLVFTPPQDITNGVVQFVIRESTVGQVSIENREFFSERSYLGRLGLSPGEGLDSGRIRTGLDRINSNPFRTAAFQVEKGAEPATTDVVLRVRERRPWRVFAGYNNSGTQTTTEDRMFAGLTLGNVWGMAHQLTLQATSDFDIEHSKAVSGNYRMDLPGNHELFFFGAYSEIKGVPNGGFDQEGTSWQLGFNYTIPLESQGDYSHRLTLGFDYKSSDNNLELSLPPFIIPISDTLTRIAQVRAEYRGALKDDWGDTRFGLGITYSPGGLGSKNDDDAFEASRFQADSEYAYLSLDGSRTIELGMLAEALAGWTWQLRSSLQLSNRNLLSSEQYAGGGFGSVRGYEQGEVVGDNAFFISQEWQLPVIPTQVSLPGYKETGLLRPFVFQDYARTWNTDKLPDEEAFNLHSYGVGLRYQVARNLTLDLAHGWQLRDSGSSNTGDNYRTNVSLRLAY
;
A
#
# COMPACT_ATOMS: atom_id res chain seq x y z
N MET A 1 53.11 10.33 -13.56
CA MET A 1 53.29 8.98 -14.13
C MET A 1 53.13 7.85 -13.10
N MET A 2 53.79 7.88 -11.93
CA MET A 2 53.49 6.94 -10.82
C MET A 2 52.30 7.39 -9.93
N THR A 3 52.06 8.70 -9.83
CA THR A 3 50.83 9.27 -9.24
C THR A 3 49.60 9.06 -10.10
N ASP A 4 49.75 9.03 -11.43
CA ASP A 4 48.67 8.69 -12.37
C ASP A 4 48.29 7.20 -12.33
N PHE A 5 49.23 6.33 -11.91
CA PHE A 5 49.00 4.89 -11.76
C PHE A 5 48.27 4.54 -10.45
N PHE A 6 48.49 5.32 -9.39
CA PHE A 6 47.70 5.22 -8.15
C PHE A 6 46.37 5.99 -8.22
N SER A 7 46.25 7.03 -9.05
CA SER A 7 44.95 7.64 -9.37
C SER A 7 44.15 6.79 -10.35
N SER A 8 44.78 6.02 -11.24
CA SER A 8 44.07 5.04 -12.09
C SER A 8 43.63 3.80 -11.30
N LEU A 9 44.36 3.40 -10.25
CA LEU A 9 43.90 2.33 -9.34
C LEU A 9 42.78 2.79 -8.39
N ARG A 10 42.76 4.06 -7.98
CA ARG A 10 41.66 4.66 -7.18
C ARG A 10 40.44 5.04 -8.03
N GLY A 11 40.63 5.29 -9.33
CA GLY A 11 39.56 5.59 -10.29
C GLY A 11 38.90 4.35 -10.92
N LEU A 12 39.27 3.14 -10.48
CA LEU A 12 38.73 1.87 -10.99
C LEU A 12 37.85 1.11 -9.97
N THR A 13 37.49 1.75 -8.85
CA THR A 13 36.70 1.12 -7.77
C THR A 13 35.32 1.76 -7.55
N LEU A 14 34.88 2.69 -8.40
CA LEU A 14 33.61 3.40 -8.25
C LEU A 14 32.95 3.61 -9.61
N ALA A 15 32.21 2.61 -10.09
CA ALA A 15 31.32 2.76 -11.24
C ALA A 15 30.26 1.65 -11.29
N ALA A 16 29.59 1.36 -10.17
CA ALA A 16 28.47 0.43 -10.19
C ALA A 16 27.68 0.49 -8.88
N LEU A 17 26.43 0.97 -8.90
CA LEU A 17 25.38 0.63 -7.92
C LEU A 17 24.06 1.36 -8.19
N SER A 18 23.02 0.73 -8.74
CA SER A 18 21.68 1.35 -8.77
C SER A 18 20.65 0.63 -7.87
N ILE A 19 19.93 1.45 -7.11
CA ILE A 19 18.51 1.38 -6.76
C ILE A 19 17.97 0.04 -6.18
N VAL A 20 17.84 0.01 -4.86
CA VAL A 20 16.61 -0.47 -4.18
C VAL A 20 15.52 0.57 -4.46
N ALA A 21 14.41 0.20 -5.14
CA ALA A 21 13.06 0.82 -5.09
C ALA A 21 12.16 0.69 -6.35
N LEU A 22 12.09 -0.45 -7.03
CA LEU A 22 11.03 -0.74 -8.05
C LEU A 22 10.37 -2.12 -7.91
N GLY A 23 10.69 -2.90 -6.86
CA GLY A 23 10.19 -4.28 -6.70
C GLY A 23 8.93 -4.42 -5.84
N ASP A 24 8.76 -3.53 -4.85
CA ASP A 24 7.56 -3.47 -4.00
C ASP A 24 6.93 -2.08 -3.94
N ALA A 25 7.53 -1.13 -4.65
CA ALA A 25 6.80 0.02 -5.10
C ALA A 25 5.79 -0.53 -6.13
N ARG A 26 4.49 -0.49 -5.80
CA ARG A 26 3.60 0.22 -6.74
C ARG A 26 4.46 1.38 -7.22
N ILE A 27 4.89 1.42 -8.49
CA ILE A 27 5.49 2.65 -9.04
C ILE A 27 4.64 3.74 -8.40
N GLN A 28 5.25 4.63 -7.60
CA GLN A 28 4.53 5.77 -7.04
C GLN A 28 4.12 6.73 -8.18
N ALA A 29 3.72 6.21 -9.35
CA ALA A 29 2.46 6.53 -9.93
C ALA A 29 1.42 6.44 -8.80
N GLN A 30 1.30 7.53 -8.04
CA GLN A 30 -0.02 7.96 -7.61
C GLN A 30 -0.92 7.67 -8.80
N GLU A 31 -1.89 6.76 -8.65
CA GLU A 31 -3.04 6.80 -9.55
C GLU A 31 -3.56 8.22 -9.40
N LEU A 32 -3.20 9.13 -10.31
CA LEU A 32 -3.61 10.53 -10.25
C LEU A 32 -5.15 10.62 -10.29
N ASP A 33 -5.81 9.57 -10.77
CA ASP A 33 -7.25 9.29 -10.64
C ASP A 33 -7.77 9.38 -9.19
N ARG A 34 -6.94 9.13 -8.17
CA ARG A 34 -7.33 9.13 -6.73
C ARG A 34 -7.03 10.45 -6.00
N VAL A 35 -6.39 11.42 -6.65
CA VAL A 35 -5.96 12.69 -6.03
C VAL A 35 -6.88 13.86 -6.44
N MET A 36 -7.97 13.57 -7.16
CA MET A 36 -9.03 14.57 -7.35
C MET A 36 -9.80 14.71 -6.05
N PRO A 37 -9.87 15.91 -5.43
CA PRO A 37 -10.80 16.12 -4.34
C PRO A 37 -12.20 15.81 -4.86
N GLU A 38 -12.90 14.87 -4.21
CA GLU A 38 -14.34 14.78 -4.39
C GLU A 38 -14.93 16.16 -4.08
N PRO A 39 -15.87 16.68 -4.88
CA PRO A 39 -16.52 17.93 -4.56
C PRO A 39 -17.13 17.78 -3.16
N THR A 40 -16.59 18.54 -2.20
CA THR A 40 -17.06 18.54 -0.83
C THR A 40 -18.56 18.73 -0.88
N PRO A 41 -19.37 17.79 -0.34
CA PRO A 41 -20.79 18.06 -0.13
C PRO A 41 -20.85 19.39 0.60
N LYS A 42 -21.62 20.36 0.09
CA LYS A 42 -21.84 21.59 0.82
C LYS A 42 -22.29 21.18 2.22
N LEU A 43 -21.47 21.49 3.22
CA LEU A 43 -21.88 21.42 4.61
C LEU A 43 -23.20 22.19 4.67
N VAL A 44 -24.26 21.49 5.06
CA VAL A 44 -25.51 22.13 5.43
C VAL A 44 -25.13 23.26 6.38
N GLU A 45 -25.57 24.48 6.09
CA GLU A 45 -25.29 25.63 6.93
C GLU A 45 -25.56 25.25 8.39
N PRO A 46 -24.68 25.62 9.34
CA PRO A 46 -24.92 25.33 10.74
C PRO A 46 -26.31 25.87 11.08
N PHE A 47 -27.16 25.02 11.66
CA PHE A 47 -28.51 25.38 12.07
C PHE A 47 -28.46 26.76 12.73
N GLY A 48 -29.00 27.75 12.04
CA GLY A 48 -28.98 29.14 12.47
C GLY A 48 -29.75 29.27 13.78
N GLN A 49 -29.14 30.01 14.71
CA GLN A 49 -29.72 30.70 15.87
C GLN A 49 -30.74 29.92 16.72
N GLU A 50 -30.36 29.75 18.00
CA GLU A 50 -31.22 29.49 19.18
C GLU A 50 -32.72 29.40 18.85
N ALA A 51 -33.17 28.19 18.52
CA ALA A 51 -34.58 27.88 18.53
C ALA A 51 -35.05 27.97 19.99
N ASP A 52 -36.07 28.79 20.25
CA ASP A 52 -36.85 28.72 21.49
C ASP A 52 -37.12 27.24 21.78
N PHE A 53 -36.62 26.74 22.92
CA PHE A 53 -36.87 25.36 23.32
C PHE A 53 -38.38 25.19 23.48
N GLU A 54 -39.03 24.64 22.46
CA GLU A 54 -40.29 23.95 22.61
C GLU A 54 -40.21 23.04 23.84
N ASP A 55 -41.33 22.88 24.53
CA ASP A 55 -41.50 21.85 25.54
C ASP A 55 -40.87 20.54 25.01
N TRP A 56 -39.80 20.10 25.67
CA TRP A 56 -38.97 18.99 25.22
C TRP A 56 -39.81 17.73 24.98
N GLU A 57 -40.87 17.57 25.76
CA GLU A 57 -41.80 16.46 25.62
C GLU A 57 -42.68 16.58 24.37
N ALA A 58 -43.15 17.79 24.05
CA ALA A 58 -43.87 18.07 22.80
C ALA A 58 -42.96 17.90 21.57
N PHE A 59 -41.70 18.33 21.66
CA PHE A 59 -40.70 18.14 20.61
C PHE A 59 -40.42 16.66 20.37
N ARG A 60 -40.12 15.87 21.42
CA ARG A 60 -39.93 14.41 21.32
C ARG A 60 -41.16 13.73 20.73
N THR A 61 -42.35 14.06 21.22
CA THR A 61 -43.60 13.48 20.71
C THR A 61 -43.79 13.74 19.22
N ARG A 62 -43.50 14.96 18.75
CA ARG A 62 -43.60 15.32 17.33
C ARG A 62 -42.55 14.63 16.46
N MET A 63 -41.34 14.42 16.98
CA MET A 63 -40.24 13.87 16.19
C MET A 63 -40.27 12.35 16.08
N ILE A 64 -40.66 11.66 17.15
CA ILE A 64 -40.48 10.20 17.25
C ILE A 64 -41.70 9.46 17.80
N GLY A 65 -42.52 10.10 18.64
CA GLY A 65 -43.77 9.54 19.19
C GLY A 65 -44.91 9.51 18.18
N ALA A 66 -46.13 9.21 18.61
CA ALA A 66 -47.33 9.24 17.77
C ALA A 66 -47.70 10.69 17.39
N THR A 67 -47.69 11.00 16.10
CA THR A 67 -47.94 12.37 15.59
C THR A 67 -49.39 12.60 15.18
N GLU A 68 -49.73 13.86 14.91
CA GLU A 68 -51.07 14.26 14.47
C GLU A 68 -51.47 13.53 13.17
N GLY A 69 -52.56 12.75 13.21
CA GLY A 69 -53.02 11.91 12.11
C GLY A 69 -52.63 10.43 12.20
N GLU A 70 -51.73 10.06 13.11
CA GLU A 70 -51.40 8.65 13.38
C GLU A 70 -52.39 8.06 14.41
N LYS A 71 -52.74 6.77 14.24
CA LYS A 71 -53.59 6.09 15.21
C LYS A 71 -52.76 5.68 16.41
N VAL A 72 -53.01 6.32 17.55
CA VAL A 72 -52.43 5.94 18.84
C VAL A 72 -52.91 4.53 19.21
N LEU A 73 -51.96 3.62 19.39
CA LEU A 73 -52.16 2.26 19.86
C LEU A 73 -52.10 2.21 21.40
N VAL A 74 -51.15 2.93 21.99
CA VAL A 74 -50.98 3.05 23.44
C VAL A 74 -50.70 4.50 23.79
N PRO A 75 -51.38 5.08 24.80
CA PRO A 75 -51.18 6.48 25.18
C PRO A 75 -49.79 6.77 25.76
N GLU A 76 -49.10 5.76 26.30
CA GLU A 76 -47.80 5.91 26.95
C GLU A 76 -46.99 4.61 26.82
N LEU A 77 -45.77 4.70 26.29
CA LEU A 77 -44.79 3.61 26.30
C LEU A 77 -44.11 3.54 27.66
N LYS A 78 -44.33 2.47 28.42
CA LYS A 78 -43.74 2.27 29.74
C LYS A 78 -42.41 1.53 29.68
N GLN A 79 -42.35 0.46 28.86
CA GLN A 79 -41.20 -0.43 28.83
C GLN A 79 -40.89 -0.92 27.41
N ILE A 80 -39.61 -1.10 27.12
CA ILE A 80 -39.09 -1.73 25.90
C ILE A 80 -38.28 -2.96 26.31
N ILE A 81 -38.71 -4.14 25.90
CA ILE A 81 -38.03 -5.41 26.17
C ILE A 81 -37.35 -5.89 24.89
N PHE A 82 -36.10 -6.29 25.00
CA PHE A 82 -35.33 -6.90 23.93
C PHE A 82 -35.24 -8.41 24.12
N LEU A 83 -35.52 -9.15 23.07
CA LEU A 83 -35.54 -10.62 23.04
C LEU A 83 -34.51 -11.12 22.02
N GLU A 84 -33.93 -12.28 22.28
CA GLU A 84 -33.03 -12.94 21.33
C GLU A 84 -33.81 -13.77 20.30
N ASP A 85 -34.98 -14.28 20.68
CA ASP A 85 -35.86 -15.06 19.80
C ASP A 85 -37.35 -14.74 20.04
N SER A 86 -38.18 -15.06 19.04
CA SER A 86 -39.63 -14.81 19.06
C SER A 86 -40.38 -15.78 19.97
N ASP A 87 -39.80 -16.92 20.35
CA ASP A 87 -40.39 -17.85 21.31
C ASP A 87 -40.43 -17.29 22.75
N GLN A 88 -39.66 -16.23 23.02
CA GLN A 88 -39.59 -15.52 24.31
C GLN A 88 -40.67 -14.44 24.48
N VAL A 89 -41.48 -14.19 23.45
CA VAL A 89 -42.54 -13.18 23.52
C VAL A 89 -43.51 -13.51 24.64
N ASP A 90 -43.81 -12.53 25.48
CA ASP A 90 -44.68 -12.63 26.66
C ASP A 90 -44.15 -13.55 27.78
N THR A 91 -42.89 -14.00 27.69
CA THR A 91 -42.23 -14.80 28.74
C THR A 91 -41.35 -13.99 29.68
N VAL A 92 -40.98 -12.77 29.26
CA VAL A 92 -40.10 -11.87 30.00
C VAL A 92 -40.92 -10.75 30.61
N GLU A 93 -40.91 -10.67 31.93
CA GLU A 93 -41.55 -9.58 32.69
C GLU A 93 -40.48 -8.71 33.37
N LEU A 94 -40.65 -7.39 33.30
CA LEU A 94 -39.79 -6.42 33.96
C LEU A 94 -40.48 -5.80 35.18
N PRO A 95 -39.76 -5.55 36.28
CA PRO A 95 -40.24 -4.70 37.37
C PRO A 95 -40.76 -3.35 36.86
N GLU A 96 -41.81 -2.79 37.48
CA GLU A 96 -42.45 -1.54 37.02
C GLU A 96 -41.50 -0.33 36.99
N ASP A 97 -40.43 -0.34 37.79
CA ASP A 97 -39.41 0.71 37.85
C ASP A 97 -38.32 0.60 36.77
N ARG A 98 -38.35 -0.46 35.96
CA ARG A 98 -37.38 -0.68 34.88
C ARG A 98 -38.00 -0.44 33.51
N HIS A 99 -37.32 0.38 32.71
CA HIS A 99 -37.75 0.74 31.36
C HIS A 99 -37.27 -0.25 30.28
N SER A 100 -36.21 -1.03 30.54
CA SER A 100 -35.73 -2.07 29.62
C SER A 100 -34.93 -3.18 30.31
N ASN A 101 -34.64 -4.24 29.57
CA ASN A 101 -33.79 -5.36 29.98
C ASN A 101 -32.37 -5.35 29.36
N LEU A 102 -31.90 -4.19 28.87
CA LEU A 102 -30.57 -4.08 28.24
C LEU A 102 -29.44 -4.50 29.18
N ALA A 103 -29.57 -4.22 30.48
CA ALA A 103 -28.58 -4.60 31.48
C ALA A 103 -28.38 -6.13 31.60
N GLU A 104 -29.39 -6.92 31.27
CA GLU A 104 -29.35 -8.38 31.25
C GLU A 104 -28.80 -8.95 29.93
N LEU A 105 -28.54 -8.10 28.92
CA LEU A 105 -28.10 -8.48 27.59
C LEU A 105 -26.72 -7.86 27.29
N PRO A 106 -25.60 -8.47 27.74
CA PRO A 106 -24.27 -7.86 27.61
C PRO A 106 -23.87 -7.51 26.17
N GLY A 107 -24.39 -8.24 25.18
CA GLY A 107 -24.14 -7.95 23.77
C GLY A 107 -24.93 -6.75 23.21
N LEU A 108 -25.94 -6.26 23.93
CA LEU A 108 -26.79 -5.13 23.55
C LEU A 108 -26.75 -4.00 24.60
N ASN A 109 -26.08 -4.20 25.72
CA ASN A 109 -25.99 -3.21 26.79
C ASN A 109 -25.02 -2.08 26.40
N SER A 110 -25.55 -1.03 25.77
CA SER A 110 -24.79 0.13 25.34
C SER A 110 -25.47 1.44 25.76
N GLU A 111 -24.66 2.50 25.91
CA GLU A 111 -25.16 3.85 26.22
C GLU A 111 -26.09 4.37 25.11
N GLY A 112 -25.80 4.04 23.84
CA GLY A 112 -26.62 4.42 22.69
C GLY A 112 -28.02 3.81 22.74
N LEU A 113 -28.11 2.49 22.99
CA LEU A 113 -29.41 1.80 23.08
C LEU A 113 -30.18 2.22 24.34
N GLN A 114 -29.50 2.41 25.47
CA GLN A 114 -30.13 2.91 26.69
C GLN A 114 -30.70 4.31 26.50
N SER A 115 -29.94 5.23 25.89
CA SER A 115 -30.40 6.58 25.57
C SER A 115 -31.60 6.58 24.62
N LEU A 116 -31.60 5.67 23.64
CA LEU A 116 -32.72 5.52 22.72
C LEU A 116 -33.99 5.05 23.45
N VAL A 117 -33.87 4.11 24.38
CA VAL A 117 -34.99 3.69 25.24
C VAL A 117 -35.55 4.88 26.02
N ASP A 118 -34.70 5.62 26.71
CA ASP A 118 -35.10 6.74 27.57
C ASP A 118 -35.76 7.88 26.80
N ILE A 119 -35.37 8.07 25.53
CA ILE A 119 -35.96 9.06 24.64
C ILE A 119 -37.39 8.67 24.21
N PHE A 120 -37.69 7.38 24.05
CA PHE A 120 -39.00 6.88 23.58
C PHE A 120 -39.99 6.57 24.70
N VAL A 121 -39.51 6.21 25.89
CA VAL A 121 -40.36 5.95 27.05
C VAL A 121 -41.11 7.22 27.47
N GLY A 122 -42.37 7.06 27.86
CA GLY A 122 -43.31 8.14 28.18
C GLY A 122 -44.07 8.71 26.98
N LEU A 123 -43.69 8.36 25.73
CA LEU A 123 -44.35 8.88 24.54
C LEU A 123 -45.59 8.06 24.15
N PRO A 124 -46.60 8.67 23.51
CA PRO A 124 -47.69 7.94 22.88
C PRO A 124 -47.15 7.15 21.67
N VAL A 125 -47.69 5.95 21.45
CA VAL A 125 -47.18 4.99 20.46
C VAL A 125 -48.21 4.74 19.37
N SER A 126 -47.82 4.98 18.12
CA SER A 126 -48.50 4.55 16.89
C SER A 126 -47.71 3.45 16.19
N LYS A 127 -48.29 2.83 15.16
CA LYS A 127 -47.56 1.86 14.33
C LYS A 127 -46.33 2.50 13.66
N GLU A 128 -46.48 3.73 13.18
CA GLU A 128 -45.44 4.51 12.53
C GLU A 128 -44.32 4.90 13.51
N SER A 129 -44.65 5.22 14.76
CA SER A 129 -43.66 5.49 15.82
C SER A 129 -42.85 4.24 16.19
N LEU A 130 -43.47 3.06 16.22
CA LEU A 130 -42.77 1.79 16.43
C LEU A 130 -41.82 1.48 15.28
N GLU A 131 -42.21 1.81 14.05
CA GLU A 131 -41.33 1.72 12.89
C GLU A 131 -40.14 2.70 13.01
N ARG A 132 -40.37 3.93 13.48
CA ARG A 132 -39.29 4.89 13.77
C ARG A 132 -38.34 4.36 14.86
N LEU A 133 -38.86 3.79 15.94
CA LEU A 133 -38.07 3.15 17.00
C LEU A 133 -37.24 1.99 16.44
N ARG A 134 -37.87 1.11 15.64
CA ARG A 134 -37.19 -0.01 14.97
C ARG A 134 -36.03 0.45 14.09
N VAL A 135 -36.24 1.49 13.28
CA VAL A 135 -35.19 2.08 12.43
C VAL A 135 -34.07 2.67 13.29
N SER A 136 -34.42 3.39 14.36
CA SER A 136 -33.44 3.99 15.27
C SER A 136 -32.59 2.94 15.98
N LEU A 137 -33.20 1.85 16.46
CA LEU A 137 -32.49 0.71 17.04
C LEU A 137 -31.46 0.13 16.05
N ARG A 138 -31.84 -0.03 14.78
CA ARG A 138 -30.91 -0.53 13.75
C ARG A 138 -29.76 0.43 13.47
N LEU A 139 -30.01 1.74 13.50
CA LEU A 139 -28.97 2.76 13.29
C LEU A 139 -27.95 2.75 14.43
N VAL A 140 -28.42 2.70 15.69
CA VAL A 140 -27.54 2.62 16.86
C VAL A 140 -26.70 1.34 16.82
N LEU A 141 -27.32 0.19 16.54
CA LEU A 141 -26.59 -1.08 16.38
C LEU A 141 -25.54 -1.01 15.26
N ALA A 142 -25.85 -0.35 14.14
CA ALA A 142 -24.89 -0.17 13.05
C ALA A 142 -23.70 0.71 13.45
N GLU A 143 -23.94 1.80 14.19
CA GLU A 143 -22.90 2.68 14.72
C GLU A 143 -22.00 1.96 15.74
N GLU A 144 -22.56 1.02 16.49
CA GLU A 144 -21.85 0.13 17.42
C GLU A 144 -21.16 -1.06 16.75
N GLY A 145 -21.06 -1.07 15.42
CA GLY A 145 -20.35 -2.10 14.66
C GLY A 145 -21.16 -3.36 14.35
N LYS A 146 -22.48 -3.35 14.58
CA LYS A 146 -23.41 -4.46 14.31
C LYS A 146 -24.44 -4.10 13.22
N PRO A 147 -24.01 -3.71 12.00
CA PRO A 147 -24.91 -3.27 10.94
C PRO A 147 -25.82 -4.38 10.38
N PHE A 148 -25.51 -5.65 10.67
CA PHE A 148 -26.25 -6.82 10.20
C PHE A 148 -27.17 -7.41 11.28
N SER A 149 -27.51 -6.65 12.32
CA SER A 149 -28.55 -7.04 13.28
C SER A 149 -29.94 -6.89 12.69
N LEU A 150 -30.74 -7.94 12.80
CA LEU A 150 -32.17 -7.90 12.50
C LEU A 150 -32.91 -7.39 13.73
N VAL A 151 -33.72 -6.35 13.55
CA VAL A 151 -34.65 -5.83 14.57
C VAL A 151 -36.06 -5.92 14.02
N PHE A 152 -36.95 -6.64 14.71
CA PHE A 152 -38.37 -6.70 14.35
C PHE A 152 -39.28 -6.82 15.57
N THR A 153 -40.54 -6.51 15.36
CA THR A 153 -41.59 -6.55 16.38
C THR A 153 -42.50 -7.74 16.10
N PRO A 154 -42.45 -8.82 16.89
CA PRO A 154 -43.35 -9.96 16.74
C PRO A 154 -44.79 -9.57 17.13
N PRO A 155 -45.82 -10.34 16.69
CA PRO A 155 -47.19 -10.17 17.16
C PRO A 155 -47.26 -10.31 18.68
N GLN A 156 -47.82 -9.30 19.35
CA GLN A 156 -47.88 -9.22 20.81
C GLN A 156 -49.02 -8.29 21.25
N ASP A 157 -49.44 -8.37 22.51
CA ASP A 157 -50.35 -7.42 23.12
C ASP A 157 -49.58 -6.28 23.79
N ILE A 158 -49.71 -5.07 23.25
CA ILE A 158 -49.03 -3.87 23.77
C ILE A 158 -49.91 -3.02 24.68
N THR A 159 -51.13 -3.45 25.01
CA THR A 159 -52.14 -2.63 25.73
C THR A 159 -51.63 -2.14 27.09
N ASN A 160 -50.69 -2.85 27.70
CA ASN A 160 -50.08 -2.47 28.98
C ASN A 160 -48.94 -1.44 28.87
N GLY A 161 -48.60 -0.99 27.65
CA GLY A 161 -47.48 -0.07 27.40
C GLY A 161 -46.11 -0.74 27.40
N VAL A 162 -46.07 -2.06 27.20
CA VAL A 162 -44.83 -2.83 27.04
C VAL A 162 -44.69 -3.22 25.57
N VAL A 163 -43.54 -2.94 24.98
CA VAL A 163 -43.23 -3.33 23.60
C VAL A 163 -41.97 -4.20 23.59
N GLN A 164 -42.06 -5.35 22.95
CA GLN A 164 -41.02 -6.34 22.83
C GLN A 164 -40.43 -6.32 21.42
N PHE A 165 -39.11 -6.18 21.30
CA PHE A 165 -38.36 -6.27 20.04
C PHE A 165 -37.47 -7.49 20.07
N VAL A 166 -37.47 -8.25 18.98
CA VAL A 166 -36.47 -9.31 18.80
C VAL A 166 -35.27 -8.70 18.09
N ILE A 167 -34.09 -8.81 18.71
CA ILE A 167 -32.80 -8.41 18.15
C ILE A 167 -31.91 -9.65 18.04
N ARG A 168 -31.55 -10.00 16.81
CA ARG A 168 -30.65 -11.13 16.53
C ARG A 168 -29.68 -10.80 15.42
N GLU A 169 -28.51 -11.41 15.46
CA GLU A 169 -27.56 -11.31 14.36
C GLU A 169 -28.10 -12.05 13.12
N SER A 170 -27.98 -11.40 11.96
CA SER A 170 -28.26 -12.06 10.70
C SER A 170 -27.14 -13.03 10.37
N THR A 171 -27.52 -14.21 9.87
CA THR A 171 -26.57 -15.13 9.25
C THR A 171 -26.54 -14.95 7.73
N VAL A 172 -25.47 -15.41 7.10
CA VAL A 172 -25.33 -15.39 5.65
C VAL A 172 -26.33 -16.38 5.05
N GLY A 173 -27.20 -15.88 4.17
CA GLY A 173 -28.08 -16.71 3.33
C GLY A 173 -27.29 -17.26 2.15
N GLN A 174 -27.56 -16.74 0.95
CA GLN A 174 -26.81 -17.06 -0.25
C GLN A 174 -25.68 -16.04 -0.49
N VAL A 175 -24.53 -16.51 -0.99
CA VAL A 175 -23.50 -15.64 -1.56
C VAL A 175 -23.52 -15.79 -3.08
N SER A 176 -23.70 -14.68 -3.79
CA SER A 176 -23.74 -14.63 -5.26
C SER A 176 -22.73 -13.61 -5.80
N ILE A 177 -22.34 -13.80 -7.07
CA ILE A 177 -21.37 -12.93 -7.74
C ILE A 177 -21.94 -12.52 -9.09
N GLU A 178 -22.05 -11.22 -9.32
CA GLU A 178 -22.57 -10.64 -10.56
C GLU A 178 -21.44 -10.06 -11.42
N ASN A 179 -21.61 -10.12 -12.74
CA ASN A 179 -20.71 -9.52 -13.75
C ASN A 179 -19.28 -10.11 -13.80
N ARG A 180 -19.14 -11.39 -13.45
CA ARG A 180 -17.89 -12.18 -13.57
C ARG A 180 -17.67 -12.66 -15.01
N GLU A 181 -16.46 -12.49 -15.55
CA GLU A 181 -16.12 -12.87 -16.94
C GLU A 181 -14.84 -13.71 -17.03
N PHE A 182 -13.75 -13.26 -16.40
CA PHE A 182 -12.40 -13.79 -16.48
C PHE A 182 -11.94 -14.54 -15.22
N PHE A 183 -12.50 -14.26 -14.05
CA PHE A 183 -12.10 -14.91 -12.79
C PHE A 183 -13.08 -16.02 -12.39
N SER A 184 -12.61 -16.99 -11.59
CA SER A 184 -13.46 -18.08 -11.07
C SER A 184 -14.24 -17.63 -9.83
N GLU A 185 -15.44 -18.16 -9.64
CA GLU A 185 -16.24 -17.92 -8.42
C GLU A 185 -15.48 -18.31 -7.15
N ARG A 186 -14.80 -19.46 -7.19
CA ARG A 186 -13.91 -19.92 -6.10
C ARG A 186 -12.86 -18.89 -5.72
N SER A 187 -12.33 -18.13 -6.67
CA SER A 187 -11.33 -17.09 -6.43
C SER A 187 -11.88 -15.92 -5.60
N TYR A 188 -13.18 -15.64 -5.69
CA TYR A 188 -13.86 -14.62 -4.89
C TYR A 188 -14.29 -15.17 -3.53
N LEU A 189 -15.02 -16.30 -3.52
CA LEU A 189 -15.56 -16.88 -2.29
C LEU A 189 -14.46 -17.25 -1.30
N GLY A 190 -13.34 -17.82 -1.79
CA GLY A 190 -12.18 -18.14 -0.95
C GLY A 190 -11.42 -16.92 -0.41
N ARG A 191 -11.71 -15.71 -0.92
CA ARG A 191 -11.13 -14.44 -0.44
C ARG A 191 -12.05 -13.67 0.47
N LEU A 192 -13.33 -13.63 0.15
CA LEU A 192 -14.37 -13.07 1.01
C LEU A 192 -14.44 -13.86 2.33
N GLY A 193 -14.29 -15.17 2.21
CA GLY A 193 -14.32 -16.09 3.34
C GLY A 193 -15.64 -15.98 4.07
N LEU A 194 -16.79 -15.95 3.40
CA LEU A 194 -18.10 -16.10 4.05
C LEU A 194 -18.68 -17.45 3.66
N SER A 195 -19.30 -18.13 4.61
CA SER A 195 -20.04 -19.37 4.38
C SER A 195 -21.51 -19.15 4.73
N PRO A 196 -22.46 -19.73 3.95
CA PRO A 196 -23.86 -19.77 4.37
C PRO A 196 -24.03 -20.29 5.79
N GLY A 197 -24.86 -19.63 6.59
CA GLY A 197 -25.14 -19.94 7.99
C GLY A 197 -24.17 -19.32 9.01
N GLU A 198 -23.04 -18.74 8.58
CA GLU A 198 -22.16 -17.98 9.49
C GLU A 198 -22.72 -16.57 9.76
N GLY A 199 -22.35 -15.96 10.89
CA GLY A 199 -22.67 -14.55 11.18
C GLY A 199 -21.96 -13.60 10.21
N LEU A 200 -22.60 -12.48 9.89
CA LEU A 200 -21.98 -11.44 9.05
C LEU A 200 -21.05 -10.55 9.89
N ASP A 201 -19.75 -10.82 9.82
CA ASP A 201 -18.73 -9.97 10.42
C ASP A 201 -18.23 -8.89 9.44
N SER A 202 -18.41 -7.62 9.81
CA SER A 202 -18.05 -6.46 8.99
C SER A 202 -16.53 -6.36 8.76
N GLY A 203 -15.72 -6.72 9.76
CA GLY A 203 -14.27 -6.75 9.67
C GLY A 203 -13.77 -7.75 8.62
N ARG A 204 -14.33 -8.96 8.62
CA ARG A 204 -14.05 -10.06 7.69
C ARG A 204 -14.49 -9.70 6.28
N ILE A 205 -15.67 -9.10 6.12
CA ILE A 205 -16.15 -8.60 4.82
C ILE A 205 -15.17 -7.57 4.24
N ARG A 206 -14.80 -6.55 5.02
CA ARG A 206 -13.84 -5.51 4.59
C ARG A 206 -12.49 -6.12 4.20
N THR A 207 -11.95 -6.97 5.07
CA THR A 207 -10.68 -7.69 4.87
C THR A 207 -10.70 -8.56 3.60
N GLY A 208 -11.83 -9.22 3.33
CA GLY A 208 -12.04 -10.02 2.13
C GLY A 208 -12.18 -9.19 0.85
N LEU A 209 -12.88 -8.05 0.92
CA LEU A 209 -12.96 -7.09 -0.20
C LEU A 209 -11.60 -6.50 -0.53
N ASP A 210 -10.82 -6.11 0.47
CA ASP A 210 -9.47 -5.60 0.28
C ASP A 210 -8.58 -6.63 -0.42
N ARG A 211 -8.72 -7.92 -0.06
CA ARG A 211 -8.02 -9.03 -0.72
C ARG A 211 -8.52 -9.28 -2.15
N ILE A 212 -9.80 -9.08 -2.44
CA ILE A 212 -10.31 -9.18 -3.81
C ILE A 212 -9.75 -8.03 -4.67
N ASN A 213 -9.75 -6.83 -4.11
CA ASN A 213 -9.36 -5.55 -4.73
C ASN A 213 -7.84 -5.33 -4.80
N SER A 214 -7.04 -6.18 -4.14
CA SER A 214 -5.57 -6.17 -4.26
C SER A 214 -5.10 -6.57 -5.66
N ASN A 215 -5.92 -7.31 -6.42
CA ASN A 215 -5.62 -7.70 -7.79
C ASN A 215 -6.05 -6.60 -8.77
N PRO A 216 -5.12 -5.98 -9.53
CA PRO A 216 -5.41 -4.80 -10.35
C PRO A 216 -6.30 -5.09 -11.58
N PHE A 217 -6.62 -6.35 -11.84
CA PHE A 217 -7.47 -6.78 -12.95
C PHE A 217 -8.93 -7.00 -12.56
N ARG A 218 -9.29 -6.74 -11.29
CA ARG A 218 -10.67 -6.80 -10.83
C ARG A 218 -10.93 -5.82 -9.69
N THR A 219 -12.18 -5.43 -9.54
CA THR A 219 -12.68 -4.70 -8.38
C THR A 219 -14.04 -5.27 -7.99
N ALA A 220 -14.31 -5.43 -6.70
CA ALA A 220 -15.58 -5.89 -6.17
C ALA A 220 -16.16 -4.89 -5.18
N ALA A 221 -17.48 -4.72 -5.25
CA ALA A 221 -18.27 -4.03 -4.25
C ALA A 221 -19.22 -5.02 -3.58
N PHE A 222 -19.42 -4.85 -2.28
CA PHE A 222 -20.30 -5.67 -1.48
C PHE A 222 -21.69 -5.03 -1.38
N GLN A 223 -22.72 -5.82 -1.61
CA GLN A 223 -24.12 -5.44 -1.42
C GLN A 223 -24.82 -6.54 -0.63
N VAL A 224 -25.82 -6.13 0.17
CA VAL A 224 -26.65 -7.05 0.95
C VAL A 224 -28.09 -6.93 0.53
N GLU A 225 -28.75 -8.07 0.48
CA GLU A 225 -30.17 -8.20 0.17
C GLU A 225 -30.86 -9.03 1.26
N LYS A 226 -32.18 -8.93 1.33
CA LYS A 226 -32.98 -9.74 2.26
C LYS A 226 -32.88 -11.20 1.83
N GLY A 227 -32.44 -12.08 2.74
CA GLY A 227 -32.37 -13.51 2.48
C GLY A 227 -33.73 -14.21 2.43
N ALA A 228 -33.72 -15.43 1.89
CA ALA A 228 -34.94 -16.24 1.71
C ALA A 228 -35.55 -16.71 3.05
N GLU A 229 -34.70 -17.04 4.03
CA GLU A 229 -35.13 -17.49 5.35
C GLU A 229 -35.15 -16.31 6.35
N PRO A 230 -36.00 -16.36 7.40
CA PRO A 230 -35.95 -15.37 8.48
C PRO A 230 -34.56 -15.23 9.09
N ALA A 231 -34.14 -14.00 9.39
CA ALA A 231 -32.82 -13.68 9.93
C ALA A 231 -31.62 -14.13 9.08
N THR A 232 -31.82 -14.21 7.76
CA THR A 232 -30.74 -14.38 6.80
C THR A 232 -30.58 -13.14 5.91
N THR A 233 -29.33 -12.88 5.52
CA THR A 233 -28.94 -11.80 4.61
C THR A 233 -28.19 -12.42 3.43
N ASP A 234 -28.70 -12.19 2.22
CA ASP A 234 -28.02 -12.62 1.01
C ASP A 234 -26.93 -11.60 0.65
N VAL A 235 -25.77 -12.11 0.27
CA VAL A 235 -24.58 -11.33 -0.06
C VAL A 235 -24.37 -11.35 -1.56
N VAL A 236 -24.38 -10.17 -2.18
CA VAL A 236 -24.15 -10.00 -3.61
C VAL A 236 -22.83 -9.27 -3.82
N LEU A 237 -21.85 -9.94 -4.42
CA LEU A 237 -20.62 -9.31 -4.88
C LEU A 237 -20.79 -8.82 -6.32
N ARG A 238 -20.84 -7.50 -6.50
CA ARG A 238 -20.80 -6.90 -7.84
C ARG A 238 -19.36 -6.68 -8.25
N VAL A 239 -18.92 -7.40 -9.27
CA VAL A 239 -17.54 -7.29 -9.75
C VAL A 239 -17.43 -6.52 -11.05
N ARG A 240 -16.29 -5.87 -11.24
CA ARG A 240 -15.86 -5.30 -12.50
C ARG A 240 -14.50 -5.90 -12.80
N GLU A 241 -14.44 -6.70 -13.85
CA GLU A 241 -13.23 -7.39 -14.26
C GLU A 241 -12.64 -6.74 -15.51
N ARG A 242 -11.34 -6.96 -15.70
CA ARG A 242 -10.60 -6.60 -16.89
C ARG A 242 -9.89 -7.84 -17.40
N ARG A 243 -9.48 -7.82 -18.67
CA ARG A 243 -8.65 -8.89 -19.24
C ARG A 243 -7.44 -9.11 -18.31
N PRO A 244 -7.23 -10.34 -17.79
CA PRO A 244 -6.25 -10.59 -16.73
C PRO A 244 -4.84 -10.76 -17.32
N TRP A 245 -4.48 -9.88 -18.25
CA TRP A 245 -3.15 -9.77 -18.81
C TRP A 245 -2.88 -8.32 -19.16
N ARG A 246 -1.61 -7.93 -19.10
CA ARG A 246 -1.12 -6.61 -19.47
C ARG A 246 0.24 -6.75 -20.13
N VAL A 247 0.43 -6.12 -21.27
CA VAL A 247 1.76 -5.98 -21.87
C VAL A 247 2.28 -4.58 -21.59
N PHE A 248 3.59 -4.45 -21.44
CA PHE A 248 4.21 -3.14 -21.25
C PHE A 248 5.57 -3.09 -21.89
N ALA A 249 5.97 -1.88 -22.28
CA ALA A 249 7.32 -1.59 -22.73
C ALA A 249 7.69 -0.16 -22.32
N GLY A 250 8.96 0.16 -22.34
CA GLY A 250 9.40 1.49 -21.95
C GLY A 250 10.88 1.71 -22.12
N TYR A 251 11.27 2.89 -21.70
CA TYR A 251 12.63 3.39 -21.73
C TYR A 251 12.91 4.14 -20.43
N ASN A 252 14.12 4.04 -19.91
CA ASN A 252 14.63 4.99 -18.94
C ASN A 252 16.14 5.17 -19.12
N ASN A 253 16.72 6.14 -18.43
CA ASN A 253 18.17 6.35 -18.41
C ASN A 253 18.82 5.98 -17.07
N SER A 254 18.40 4.85 -16.49
CA SER A 254 18.92 4.34 -15.21
C SER A 254 20.17 3.46 -15.37
N GLY A 255 20.82 3.45 -16.53
CA GLY A 255 22.11 2.83 -16.73
C GLY A 255 23.27 3.67 -16.21
N THR A 256 24.49 3.17 -16.38
CA THR A 256 25.74 3.85 -15.98
C THR A 256 26.56 4.20 -17.22
N GLN A 257 27.51 5.14 -17.09
CA GLN A 257 28.42 5.49 -18.19
C GLN A 257 29.25 4.29 -18.68
N THR A 258 29.56 3.34 -17.80
CA THR A 258 30.30 2.11 -18.14
C THR A 258 29.46 1.08 -18.90
N THR A 259 28.13 1.18 -18.89
CA THR A 259 27.22 0.17 -19.46
C THR A 259 26.18 0.77 -20.41
N THR A 260 26.44 2.00 -20.87
CA THR A 260 25.45 2.92 -21.45
C THR A 260 24.36 3.33 -20.44
N GLU A 261 23.85 4.55 -20.57
CA GLU A 261 22.82 5.05 -19.65
C GLU A 261 21.42 4.55 -20.01
N ASP A 262 21.21 4.19 -21.27
CA ASP A 262 19.92 3.85 -21.83
C ASP A 262 19.47 2.45 -21.43
N ARG A 263 18.20 2.32 -21.02
CA ARG A 263 17.56 1.03 -20.76
C ARG A 263 16.22 0.98 -21.44
N MET A 264 16.06 0.04 -22.36
CA MET A 264 14.78 -0.39 -22.86
C MET A 264 14.27 -1.57 -22.05
N PHE A 265 12.97 -1.68 -21.87
CA PHE A 265 12.37 -2.86 -21.26
C PHE A 265 11.04 -3.22 -21.90
N ALA A 266 10.70 -4.51 -21.86
CA ALA A 266 9.41 -5.03 -22.26
C ALA A 266 8.99 -6.18 -21.34
N GLY A 267 7.69 -6.35 -21.13
CA GLY A 267 7.20 -7.37 -20.23
C GLY A 267 5.71 -7.67 -20.36
N LEU A 268 5.32 -8.71 -19.62
CA LEU A 268 3.97 -9.26 -19.57
C LEU A 268 3.60 -9.48 -18.10
N THR A 269 2.42 -9.03 -17.71
CA THR A 269 1.80 -9.40 -16.44
C THR A 269 0.56 -10.24 -16.73
N LEU A 270 0.45 -11.41 -16.12
CA LEU A 270 -0.75 -12.25 -16.07
C LEU A 270 -1.37 -12.10 -14.69
N GLY A 271 -2.65 -11.74 -14.62
CA GLY A 271 -3.38 -11.45 -13.37
C GLY A 271 -4.25 -12.58 -12.83
N ASN A 272 -4.35 -13.69 -13.57
CA ASN A 272 -5.19 -14.82 -13.18
C ASN A 272 -4.55 -16.17 -13.55
N VAL A 273 -3.32 -16.38 -13.10
CA VAL A 273 -2.61 -17.64 -13.36
C VAL A 273 -3.33 -18.80 -12.65
N TRP A 274 -3.52 -19.91 -13.37
CA TRP A 274 -4.23 -21.11 -12.91
C TRP A 274 -5.70 -20.89 -12.48
N GLY A 275 -6.30 -19.74 -12.79
CA GLY A 275 -7.67 -19.41 -12.35
C GLY A 275 -7.80 -19.06 -10.86
N MET A 276 -6.67 -18.86 -10.17
CA MET A 276 -6.59 -18.61 -8.72
C MET A 276 -6.40 -17.12 -8.37
N ALA A 277 -6.46 -16.22 -9.35
CA ALA A 277 -6.10 -14.80 -9.23
C ALA A 277 -4.64 -14.54 -8.79
N HIS A 278 -3.77 -15.53 -8.92
CA HIS A 278 -2.33 -15.36 -8.78
C HIS A 278 -1.79 -14.50 -9.92
N GLN A 279 -0.67 -13.83 -9.66
CA GLN A 279 -0.08 -12.89 -10.60
C GLN A 279 1.32 -13.35 -11.00
N LEU A 280 1.62 -13.34 -12.30
CA LEU A 280 2.96 -13.59 -12.83
C LEU A 280 3.38 -12.36 -13.63
N THR A 281 4.54 -11.80 -13.35
CA THR A 281 5.16 -10.77 -14.20
C THR A 281 6.49 -11.28 -14.73
N LEU A 282 6.72 -11.09 -16.02
CA LEU A 282 7.99 -11.36 -16.70
C LEU A 282 8.45 -10.08 -17.40
N GLN A 283 9.74 -9.78 -17.35
CA GLN A 283 10.33 -8.60 -17.97
C GLN A 283 11.71 -8.93 -18.53
N ALA A 284 12.00 -8.39 -19.72
CA ALA A 284 13.34 -8.29 -20.26
C ALA A 284 13.75 -6.81 -20.31
N THR A 285 15.03 -6.54 -20.02
CA THR A 285 15.63 -5.20 -20.03
C THR A 285 16.97 -5.27 -20.75
N SER A 286 17.29 -4.26 -21.56
CA SER A 286 18.60 -4.14 -22.20
C SER A 286 19.00 -2.70 -22.48
N ASP A 287 20.26 -2.47 -22.83
CA ASP A 287 20.67 -1.28 -23.58
C ASP A 287 20.11 -1.29 -25.02
N PHE A 288 20.26 -0.18 -25.75
CA PHE A 288 19.77 -0.06 -27.13
C PHE A 288 20.43 -1.05 -28.09
N ASP A 289 21.72 -1.31 -27.90
CA ASP A 289 22.51 -2.18 -28.77
C ASP A 289 22.42 -3.66 -28.37
N ILE A 290 21.83 -3.96 -27.20
CA ILE A 290 21.75 -5.31 -26.62
C ILE A 290 23.16 -5.92 -26.58
N GLU A 291 24.11 -5.15 -26.07
CA GLU A 291 25.52 -5.54 -25.98
C GLU A 291 26.01 -5.35 -24.56
N HIS A 292 25.79 -4.17 -23.99
CA HIS A 292 26.40 -3.76 -22.74
C HIS A 292 25.60 -4.14 -21.51
N SER A 293 24.27 -4.31 -21.63
CA SER A 293 23.42 -4.69 -20.50
C SER A 293 22.27 -5.56 -20.99
N LYS A 294 22.14 -6.77 -20.45
CA LYS A 294 21.04 -7.70 -20.77
C LYS A 294 20.52 -8.28 -19.48
N ALA A 295 19.21 -8.32 -19.33
CA ALA A 295 18.63 -8.95 -18.17
C ALA A 295 17.22 -9.44 -18.38
N VAL A 296 16.88 -10.47 -17.62
CA VAL A 296 15.54 -11.03 -17.53
C VAL A 296 15.16 -11.16 -16.07
N SER A 297 13.92 -10.82 -15.75
CA SER A 297 13.39 -10.97 -14.41
C SER A 297 11.96 -11.47 -14.44
N GLY A 298 11.57 -12.12 -13.34
CA GLY A 298 10.23 -12.60 -13.15
C GLY A 298 9.82 -12.61 -11.69
N ASN A 299 8.53 -12.45 -11.46
CA ASN A 299 7.95 -12.64 -10.13
C ASN A 299 6.58 -13.31 -10.20
N TYR A 300 6.27 -14.08 -9.17
CA TYR A 300 5.03 -14.79 -9.01
C TYR A 300 4.44 -14.57 -7.62
N ARG A 301 3.24 -13.98 -7.58
CA ARG A 301 2.49 -13.69 -6.36
C ARG A 301 1.34 -14.68 -6.20
N MET A 302 1.31 -15.35 -5.04
CA MET A 302 0.24 -16.23 -4.60
C MET A 302 -0.48 -15.62 -3.40
N ASP A 303 -1.81 -15.58 -3.46
CA ASP A 303 -2.62 -15.18 -2.32
C ASP A 303 -2.98 -16.42 -1.48
N LEU A 304 -2.64 -16.41 -0.20
CA LEU A 304 -2.94 -17.49 0.74
C LEU A 304 -4.12 -17.11 1.66
N PRO A 305 -4.74 -18.08 2.36
CA PRO A 305 -5.72 -17.80 3.40
C PRO A 305 -5.22 -16.79 4.45
N GLY A 306 -6.13 -16.07 5.11
CA GLY A 306 -5.78 -15.07 6.13
C GLY A 306 -5.17 -13.77 5.59
N ASN A 307 -5.32 -13.49 4.29
CA ASN A 307 -4.66 -12.37 3.59
C ASN A 307 -3.13 -12.48 3.54
N HIS A 308 -2.57 -13.65 3.83
CA HIS A 308 -1.15 -13.89 3.68
C HIS A 308 -0.77 -13.92 2.19
N GLU A 309 0.46 -13.55 1.88
CA GLU A 309 0.98 -13.53 0.50
C GLU A 309 2.31 -14.28 0.43
N LEU A 310 2.49 -15.11 -0.61
CA LEU A 310 3.80 -15.60 -1.01
C LEU A 310 4.20 -14.93 -2.32
N PHE A 311 5.41 -14.38 -2.32
CA PHE A 311 5.99 -13.72 -3.48
C PHE A 311 7.32 -14.38 -3.80
N PHE A 312 7.41 -15.01 -4.98
CA PHE A 312 8.66 -15.55 -5.52
C PHE A 312 9.20 -14.61 -6.57
N PHE A 313 10.50 -14.41 -6.60
CA PHE A 313 11.12 -13.55 -7.60
C PHE A 313 12.50 -14.08 -7.99
N GLY A 314 12.87 -13.83 -9.24
CA GLY A 314 14.16 -14.21 -9.77
C GLY A 314 14.60 -13.32 -10.91
N ALA A 315 15.92 -13.15 -11.05
CA ALA A 315 16.52 -12.42 -12.15
C ALA A 315 17.85 -13.02 -12.56
N TYR A 316 18.20 -12.74 -13.80
CA TYR A 316 19.49 -13.03 -14.42
C TYR A 316 19.93 -11.81 -15.21
N SER A 317 21.22 -11.49 -15.14
CA SER A 317 21.80 -10.37 -15.88
C SER A 317 23.19 -10.69 -16.40
N GLU A 318 23.49 -10.16 -17.57
CA GLU A 318 24.82 -10.09 -18.17
C GLU A 318 25.16 -8.63 -18.42
N ILE A 319 26.38 -8.25 -18.09
CA ILE A 319 26.87 -6.90 -18.33
C ILE A 319 28.24 -6.95 -18.97
N LYS A 320 28.43 -6.11 -19.98
CA LYS A 320 29.70 -5.90 -20.67
C LYS A 320 30.03 -4.42 -20.66
N GLY A 321 31.08 -4.06 -19.94
CA GLY A 321 31.59 -2.70 -19.87
C GLY A 321 31.98 -2.18 -21.24
N VAL A 322 31.69 -0.91 -21.51
CA VAL A 322 32.21 -0.20 -22.68
C VAL A 322 33.74 -0.10 -22.49
N PRO A 323 34.56 -0.58 -23.44
CA PRO A 323 36.01 -0.58 -23.28
C PRO A 323 36.56 0.82 -23.02
N ASN A 324 37.26 1.01 -21.90
CA ASN A 324 37.97 2.24 -21.59
C ASN A 324 39.40 1.91 -21.12
N GLY A 325 40.41 2.51 -21.74
CA GLY A 325 41.81 2.29 -21.36
C GLY A 325 42.38 0.90 -21.67
N GLY A 326 41.73 0.09 -22.50
CA GLY A 326 42.25 -1.21 -22.96
C GLY A 326 41.93 -2.42 -22.06
N PHE A 327 40.97 -2.27 -21.15
CA PHE A 327 40.45 -3.36 -20.32
C PHE A 327 39.03 -3.73 -20.77
N ASP A 328 38.79 -5.01 -20.98
CA ASP A 328 37.45 -5.56 -21.19
C ASP A 328 36.92 -6.07 -19.85
N GLN A 329 35.66 -5.77 -19.57
CA GLN A 329 35.00 -6.17 -18.33
C GLN A 329 33.66 -6.81 -18.66
N GLU A 330 33.46 -8.07 -18.27
CA GLU A 330 32.25 -8.84 -18.54
C GLU A 330 31.86 -9.63 -17.31
N GLY A 331 30.57 -9.75 -17.03
CA GLY A 331 30.10 -10.87 -16.23
C GLY A 331 28.63 -10.90 -15.90
N THR A 332 28.33 -11.83 -15.01
CA THR A 332 27.08 -12.55 -14.99
C THR A 332 26.60 -12.73 -13.56
N SER A 333 25.30 -12.58 -13.41
CA SER A 333 24.72 -12.69 -12.09
C SER A 333 23.30 -13.16 -12.12
N TRP A 334 22.88 -13.71 -10.98
CA TRP A 334 21.50 -14.11 -10.79
C TRP A 334 21.11 -14.06 -9.33
N GLN A 335 19.81 -13.91 -9.10
CA GLN A 335 19.21 -13.94 -7.79
C GLN A 335 17.90 -14.72 -7.85
N LEU A 336 17.64 -15.46 -6.78
CA LEU A 336 16.35 -16.04 -6.46
C LEU A 336 15.98 -15.61 -5.04
N GLY A 337 14.72 -15.28 -4.83
CA GLY A 337 14.23 -14.99 -3.50
C GLY A 337 12.75 -15.30 -3.35
N PHE A 338 12.33 -15.38 -2.09
CA PHE A 338 10.92 -15.40 -1.76
C PHE A 338 10.64 -14.52 -0.54
N ASN A 339 9.41 -13.99 -0.48
CA ASN A 339 8.87 -13.26 0.65
C ASN A 339 7.54 -13.90 1.07
N TYR A 340 7.34 -14.05 2.38
CA TYR A 340 6.09 -14.42 3.02
C TYR A 340 5.59 -13.24 3.83
N THR A 341 4.47 -12.66 3.40
CA THR A 341 3.89 -11.46 4.03
C THR A 341 2.67 -11.86 4.86
N ILE A 342 2.68 -11.45 6.12
CA ILE A 342 1.65 -11.66 7.12
C ILE A 342 1.04 -10.28 7.44
N PRO A 343 -0.17 -9.97 6.97
CA PRO A 343 -0.89 -8.80 7.44
C PRO A 343 -1.25 -8.99 8.91
N LEU A 344 -1.07 -7.94 9.70
CA LEU A 344 -1.43 -7.89 11.11
C LEU A 344 -2.75 -7.12 11.26
N GLU A 345 -3.45 -7.34 12.38
CA GLU A 345 -4.76 -6.74 12.64
C GLU A 345 -4.66 -5.22 12.70
N SER A 346 -5.38 -4.54 11.81
CA SER A 346 -5.35 -3.07 11.72
C SER A 346 -6.05 -2.44 12.91
N GLN A 347 -5.49 -1.33 13.42
CA GLN A 347 -6.01 -0.59 14.57
C GLN A 347 -6.50 0.78 14.08
N GLY A 348 -7.81 0.91 13.84
CA GLY A 348 -8.37 2.10 13.19
C GLY A 348 -7.78 2.31 11.80
N ASP A 349 -7.19 3.49 11.57
CA ASP A 349 -6.52 3.86 10.32
C ASP A 349 -5.06 3.39 10.23
N TYR A 350 -4.55 2.71 11.26
CA TYR A 350 -3.23 2.11 11.25
C TYR A 350 -3.27 0.67 10.71
N SER A 351 -2.59 0.45 9.58
CA SER A 351 -2.39 -0.86 8.98
C SER A 351 -0.92 -1.26 9.06
N HIS A 352 -0.66 -2.55 9.27
CA HIS A 352 0.70 -3.04 9.42
C HIS A 352 0.85 -4.51 9.01
N ARG A 353 2.09 -4.91 8.73
CA ARG A 353 2.44 -6.26 8.27
C ARG A 353 3.85 -6.64 8.65
N LEU A 354 4.09 -7.94 8.72
CA LEU A 354 5.41 -8.56 8.84
C LEU A 354 5.73 -9.33 7.56
N THR A 355 6.92 -9.16 7.03
CA THR A 355 7.43 -9.91 5.87
C THR A 355 8.67 -10.69 6.27
N LEU A 356 8.69 -11.98 5.98
CA LEU A 356 9.84 -12.86 6.16
C LEU A 356 10.36 -13.25 4.78
N GLY A 357 11.66 -13.13 4.55
CA GLY A 357 12.26 -13.37 3.24
C GLY A 357 13.53 -14.20 3.30
N PHE A 358 13.87 -14.78 2.16
CA PHE A 358 15.15 -15.42 1.92
C PHE A 358 15.63 -15.06 0.51
N ASP A 359 16.92 -14.75 0.39
CA ASP A 359 17.57 -14.50 -0.89
C ASP A 359 18.77 -15.43 -1.08
N TYR A 360 18.94 -15.90 -2.31
CA TYR A 360 20.16 -16.55 -2.78
C TYR A 360 20.65 -15.83 -4.04
N LYS A 361 21.88 -15.31 -3.99
CA LYS A 361 22.48 -14.49 -5.04
C LYS A 361 23.82 -15.08 -5.45
N SER A 362 24.19 -14.94 -6.71
CA SER A 362 25.50 -15.33 -7.24
C SER A 362 25.97 -14.31 -8.25
N SER A 363 27.26 -13.98 -8.24
CA SER A 363 27.81 -12.94 -9.11
C SER A 363 29.34 -13.04 -9.29
N ASP A 364 29.87 -12.78 -10.50
CA ASP A 364 31.29 -12.96 -10.89
C ASP A 364 32.12 -11.84 -11.63
N ASN A 365 31.67 -10.59 -11.85
CA ASN A 365 32.48 -9.45 -12.39
C ASN A 365 32.07 -8.02 -11.97
N ASN A 366 32.85 -7.08 -11.41
CA ASN A 366 32.38 -5.85 -10.68
C ASN A 366 31.39 -4.79 -11.23
N LEU A 367 30.57 -5.11 -12.21
CA LEU A 367 29.59 -4.24 -12.84
C LEU A 367 28.16 -4.59 -12.36
N GLU A 368 27.45 -3.62 -11.80
CA GLU A 368 26.16 -3.87 -11.19
C GLU A 368 24.98 -3.52 -12.10
N LEU A 369 23.97 -4.38 -12.09
CA LEU A 369 22.67 -4.07 -12.67
C LEU A 369 21.61 -3.92 -11.59
N SER A 370 20.92 -2.79 -11.63
CA SER A 370 19.70 -2.59 -10.88
C SER A 370 18.48 -3.02 -11.66
N LEU A 371 17.79 -4.02 -11.15
CA LEU A 371 16.46 -4.39 -11.58
C LEU A 371 15.65 -4.57 -10.31
N PRO A 372 14.90 -3.61 -9.81
CA PRO A 372 14.37 -3.84 -8.48
C PRO A 372 13.33 -5.00 -8.46
N PRO A 373 13.36 -5.85 -7.41
CA PRO A 373 14.08 -5.67 -6.15
C PRO A 373 15.55 -6.15 -6.11
N PHE A 374 16.16 -6.49 -7.23
CA PHE A 374 17.54 -7.01 -7.36
C PHE A 374 18.58 -5.88 -7.37
N ILE A 375 19.63 -6.05 -6.54
CA ILE A 375 20.93 -5.39 -6.66
C ILE A 375 21.97 -6.50 -6.74
N ILE A 376 22.87 -6.39 -7.70
CA ILE A 376 23.70 -7.48 -8.12
C ILE A 376 25.16 -7.01 -8.05
N PRO A 377 25.96 -7.52 -7.10
CA PRO A 377 27.30 -7.01 -6.74
C PRO A 377 28.33 -7.61 -7.62
N ILE A 378 29.52 -7.05 -7.81
CA ILE A 378 30.54 -7.98 -8.24
C ILE A 378 32.07 -7.67 -8.06
N SER A 379 32.91 -8.68 -8.30
CA SER A 379 34.39 -8.76 -8.42
C SER A 379 34.73 -9.87 -9.44
N ASP A 380 35.95 -10.00 -9.98
CA ASP A 380 36.45 -11.20 -10.72
C ASP A 380 36.56 -12.47 -9.82
N THR A 381 35.81 -12.43 -8.73
CA THR A 381 35.70 -13.45 -7.70
C THR A 381 34.23 -13.83 -7.63
N LEU A 382 33.92 -15.03 -8.13
CA LEU A 382 32.60 -15.61 -7.96
C LEU A 382 32.25 -15.62 -6.46
N THR A 383 31.24 -14.86 -6.08
CA THR A 383 30.68 -14.80 -4.73
C THR A 383 29.23 -15.24 -4.75
N ARG A 384 28.79 -15.83 -3.63
CA ARG A 384 27.40 -16.19 -3.40
C ARG A 384 26.94 -15.70 -2.05
N ILE A 385 25.73 -15.17 -1.99
CA ILE A 385 25.09 -14.69 -0.77
C ILE A 385 23.85 -15.55 -0.51
N ALA A 386 23.75 -16.07 0.70
CA ALA A 386 22.52 -16.64 1.23
C ALA A 386 22.11 -15.86 2.48
N GLN A 387 20.91 -15.30 2.49
CA GLN A 387 20.49 -14.43 3.60
C GLN A 387 19.01 -14.55 3.90
N VAL A 388 18.66 -14.28 5.16
CA VAL A 388 17.28 -14.17 5.64
C VAL A 388 16.96 -12.72 5.95
N ARG A 389 15.70 -12.35 5.73
CA ARG A 389 15.18 -11.00 5.97
C ARG A 389 13.93 -11.06 6.83
N ALA A 390 13.79 -10.11 7.74
CA ALA A 390 12.54 -9.85 8.43
C ALA A 390 12.25 -8.35 8.38
N GLU A 391 11.03 -7.99 7.98
CA GLU A 391 10.64 -6.60 7.76
C GLU A 391 9.27 -6.32 8.35
N TYR A 392 9.17 -5.30 9.19
CA TYR A 392 7.93 -4.74 9.68
C TYR A 392 7.59 -3.47 8.89
N ARG A 393 6.38 -3.37 8.34
CA ARG A 393 5.88 -2.15 7.71
C ARG A 393 4.60 -1.67 8.37
N GLY A 394 4.54 -0.38 8.67
CA GLY A 394 3.35 0.32 9.14
C GLY A 394 2.92 1.41 8.16
N ALA A 395 1.60 1.66 8.10
CA ALA A 395 1.01 2.77 7.36
C ALA A 395 -0.15 3.35 8.18
N LEU A 396 -0.12 4.67 8.36
CA LEU A 396 -1.13 5.45 9.05
C LEU A 396 -1.69 6.50 8.09
N LYS A 397 -3.01 6.59 7.99
CA LYS A 397 -3.68 7.72 7.37
C LYS A 397 -4.22 8.63 8.46
N ASP A 398 -4.01 9.94 8.31
CA ASP A 398 -4.57 10.96 9.19
C ASP A 398 -5.16 12.08 8.35
N ASP A 399 -5.76 13.07 9.00
CA ASP A 399 -6.45 14.17 8.31
C ASP A 399 -5.51 14.93 7.36
N TRP A 400 -4.22 15.03 7.70
CA TRP A 400 -3.22 15.81 6.98
C TRP A 400 -2.55 15.03 5.85
N GLY A 401 -2.75 13.70 5.76
CA GLY A 401 -2.22 12.88 4.69
C GLY A 401 -1.87 11.45 5.14
N ASP A 402 -0.72 10.95 4.67
CA ASP A 402 -0.32 9.56 4.88
C ASP A 402 1.13 9.42 5.34
N THR A 403 1.34 8.54 6.31
CA THR A 403 2.66 8.17 6.84
C THR A 403 2.88 6.68 6.60
N ARG A 404 4.07 6.32 6.09
CA ARG A 404 4.52 4.92 6.02
C ARG A 404 5.92 4.80 6.58
N PHE A 405 6.19 3.69 7.24
CA PHE A 405 7.52 3.40 7.76
C PHE A 405 7.81 1.91 7.69
N GLY A 406 9.09 1.58 7.55
CA GLY A 406 9.62 0.24 7.48
C GLY A 406 10.81 0.06 8.41
N LEU A 407 10.89 -1.13 9.01
CA LEU A 407 12.02 -1.60 9.79
C LEU A 407 12.38 -3.00 9.27
N GLY A 408 13.58 -3.13 8.70
CA GLY A 408 14.11 -4.38 8.19
C GLY A 408 15.38 -4.80 8.92
N ILE A 409 15.54 -6.10 9.09
CA ILE A 409 16.80 -6.74 9.46
C ILE A 409 17.14 -7.79 8.41
N THR A 410 18.38 -7.75 7.93
CA THR A 410 18.96 -8.77 7.06
C THR A 410 20.10 -9.44 7.79
N TYR A 411 20.18 -10.77 7.69
CA TYR A 411 21.24 -11.57 8.27
C TYR A 411 21.73 -12.61 7.26
N SER A 412 23.04 -12.60 6.99
CA SER A 412 23.72 -13.67 6.27
C SER A 412 24.61 -14.42 7.26
N PRO A 413 24.43 -15.75 7.44
CA PRO A 413 25.25 -16.53 8.37
C PRO A 413 26.63 -16.92 7.82
N GLY A 414 26.91 -16.65 6.54
CA GLY A 414 28.04 -17.26 5.84
C GLY A 414 27.96 -18.80 5.79
N GLY A 415 28.91 -19.43 5.11
CA GLY A 415 29.10 -20.88 5.03
C GLY A 415 27.99 -21.69 4.32
N LEU A 416 27.01 -21.05 3.68
CA LEU A 416 25.88 -21.72 3.04
C LEU A 416 26.15 -22.02 1.55
N GLY A 417 26.96 -23.04 1.33
CA GLY A 417 27.36 -23.51 0.00
C GLY A 417 28.74 -23.01 -0.41
N SER A 418 29.13 -23.23 -1.67
CA SER A 418 30.44 -22.78 -2.16
C SER A 418 30.44 -21.28 -2.42
N LYS A 419 31.56 -20.59 -2.15
CA LYS A 419 31.74 -19.16 -2.41
C LYS A 419 30.84 -18.25 -1.57
N ASN A 420 30.28 -18.78 -0.49
CA ASN A 420 29.64 -18.04 0.58
C ASN A 420 30.52 -18.19 1.83
N ASP A 421 31.75 -17.71 1.74
CA ASP A 421 32.78 -17.87 2.77
C ASP A 421 33.68 -16.62 2.78
N ASP A 422 34.38 -16.39 3.88
CA ASP A 422 35.17 -15.17 4.09
C ASP A 422 36.28 -15.06 3.04
N ASP A 423 36.90 -16.17 2.64
CA ASP A 423 37.93 -16.17 1.59
C ASP A 423 37.39 -15.63 0.26
N ALA A 424 36.18 -16.05 -0.17
CA ALA A 424 35.55 -15.54 -1.37
C ALA A 424 35.11 -14.07 -1.24
N PHE A 425 34.65 -13.67 -0.05
CA PHE A 425 34.18 -12.31 0.21
C PHE A 425 35.35 -11.33 0.30
N GLU A 426 36.41 -11.67 1.02
CA GLU A 426 37.62 -10.85 1.15
C GLU A 426 38.35 -10.69 -0.20
N ALA A 427 38.37 -11.74 -1.01
CA ALA A 427 38.87 -11.67 -2.38
C ALA A 427 38.03 -10.74 -3.28
N SER A 428 36.73 -10.61 -2.99
CA SER A 428 35.84 -9.68 -3.70
C SER A 428 36.00 -8.24 -3.20
N ARG A 429 36.04 -8.07 -1.87
CA ARG A 429 36.15 -6.78 -1.20
C ARG A 429 36.93 -6.95 0.09
N PHE A 430 38.00 -6.18 0.24
CA PHE A 430 38.84 -6.20 1.43
C PHE A 430 38.01 -6.01 2.71
N GLN A 431 38.27 -6.85 3.72
CA GLN A 431 37.57 -6.90 5.01
C GLN A 431 36.06 -7.20 4.94
N ALA A 432 35.54 -7.69 3.80
CA ALA A 432 34.17 -8.19 3.76
C ALA A 432 34.09 -9.59 4.38
N ASP A 433 33.22 -9.74 5.37
CA ASP A 433 32.92 -11.03 6.00
C ASP A 433 31.68 -11.65 5.34
N SER A 434 31.65 -12.98 5.24
CA SER A 434 30.47 -13.71 4.75
C SER A 434 29.35 -13.79 5.78
N GLU A 435 29.68 -13.61 7.07
CA GLU A 435 28.73 -13.43 8.16
C GLU A 435 28.52 -11.95 8.47
N TYR A 436 27.31 -11.43 8.23
CA TYR A 436 26.98 -10.04 8.51
C TYR A 436 25.50 -9.86 8.85
N ALA A 437 25.20 -8.72 9.47
CA ALA A 437 23.84 -8.25 9.69
C ALA A 437 23.76 -6.75 9.41
N TYR A 438 22.68 -6.33 8.76
CA TYR A 438 22.39 -4.91 8.61
C TYR A 438 20.93 -4.60 8.91
N LEU A 439 20.72 -3.41 9.47
CA LEU A 439 19.45 -2.81 9.78
C LEU A 439 19.08 -1.86 8.64
N SER A 440 17.84 -1.93 8.16
CA SER A 440 17.25 -0.93 7.27
C SER A 440 16.07 -0.25 7.93
N LEU A 441 16.00 1.07 7.78
CA LEU A 441 14.86 1.89 8.17
C LEU A 441 14.44 2.73 6.98
N ASP A 442 13.14 2.79 6.70
CA ASP A 442 12.58 3.69 5.71
C ASP A 442 11.36 4.43 6.25
N GLY A 443 11.15 5.64 5.74
CA GLY A 443 10.06 6.49 6.15
C GLY A 443 9.58 7.34 4.98
N SER A 444 8.26 7.49 4.87
CA SER A 444 7.66 8.46 3.96
C SER A 444 6.47 9.14 4.60
N ARG A 445 6.35 10.45 4.37
CA ARG A 445 5.23 11.26 4.79
C ARG A 445 4.76 12.10 3.60
N THR A 446 3.48 12.00 3.28
CA THR A 446 2.82 12.91 2.36
C THR A 446 1.88 13.80 3.16
N ILE A 447 2.01 15.11 2.99
CA ILE A 447 1.13 16.10 3.62
C ILE A 447 0.36 16.85 2.53
N GLU A 448 -0.95 16.93 2.67
CA GLU A 448 -1.80 17.78 1.86
C GLU A 448 -1.82 19.20 2.43
N LEU A 449 -1.25 20.16 1.68
CA LEU A 449 -1.06 21.53 2.19
C LEU A 449 -2.33 22.38 2.12
N GLY A 450 -3.36 21.91 1.41
CA GLY A 450 -4.66 22.60 1.33
C GLY A 450 -5.34 22.80 2.68
N MET A 451 -5.03 21.96 3.67
CA MET A 451 -5.54 22.12 5.04
C MET A 451 -4.94 23.33 5.77
N LEU A 452 -3.74 23.78 5.38
CA LEU A 452 -3.10 24.96 6.00
C LEU A 452 -3.70 26.26 5.49
N ALA A 453 -4.03 26.31 4.19
CA ALA A 453 -4.62 27.47 3.54
C ALA A 453 -5.28 27.05 2.22
N GLU A 454 -6.44 27.63 1.91
CA GLU A 454 -7.17 27.39 0.65
C GLU A 454 -6.30 27.69 -0.59
N ALA A 455 -5.41 28.68 -0.51
CA ALA A 455 -4.47 29.02 -1.58
C ALA A 455 -3.47 27.89 -1.93
N LEU A 456 -3.31 26.90 -1.04
CA LEU A 456 -2.46 25.71 -1.23
C LEU A 456 -3.27 24.46 -1.58
N ALA A 457 -4.55 24.59 -1.94
CA ALA A 457 -5.37 23.46 -2.37
C ALA A 457 -4.69 22.70 -3.53
N GLY A 458 -4.62 21.36 -3.40
CA GLY A 458 -3.98 20.47 -4.37
C GLY A 458 -2.44 20.39 -4.28
N TRP A 459 -1.80 21.24 -3.48
CA TRP A 459 -0.36 21.10 -3.20
C TRP A 459 -0.13 19.98 -2.19
N THR A 460 0.94 19.21 -2.42
CA THR A 460 1.39 18.23 -1.43
C THR A 460 2.88 18.36 -1.19
N TRP A 461 3.28 18.16 0.06
CA TRP A 461 4.69 18.02 0.42
C TRP A 461 4.97 16.55 0.73
N GLN A 462 5.97 15.99 0.09
CA GLN A 462 6.40 14.62 0.28
C GLN A 462 7.80 14.58 0.86
N LEU A 463 7.95 13.90 1.99
CA LEU A 463 9.22 13.58 2.62
C LEU A 463 9.48 12.08 2.46
N ARG A 464 10.69 11.71 2.07
CA ARG A 464 11.19 10.32 2.08
C ARG A 464 12.52 10.26 2.78
N SER A 465 12.77 9.19 3.52
CA SER A 465 14.04 8.94 4.17
C SER A 465 14.38 7.47 4.17
N SER A 466 15.67 7.16 4.17
CA SER A 466 16.20 5.81 4.33
C SER A 466 17.47 5.83 5.17
N LEU A 467 17.69 4.79 5.97
CA LEU A 467 18.89 4.57 6.76
C LEU A 467 19.28 3.09 6.67
N GLN A 468 20.54 2.83 6.36
CA GLN A 468 21.14 1.50 6.43
C GLN A 468 22.30 1.52 7.40
N LEU A 469 22.33 0.56 8.33
CA LEU A 469 23.40 0.39 9.31
C LEU A 469 23.87 -1.06 9.32
N SER A 470 25.12 -1.29 8.91
CA SER A 470 25.77 -2.59 8.85
C SER A 470 26.74 -2.78 10.01
N ASN A 471 26.89 -4.01 10.48
CA ASN A 471 27.91 -4.37 11.45
C ASN A 471 29.25 -4.77 10.81
N ARG A 472 29.31 -4.85 9.47
CA ARG A 472 30.47 -5.29 8.67
C ARG A 472 30.59 -4.53 7.35
N ASN A 473 31.73 -4.70 6.69
CA ASN A 473 31.84 -4.38 5.27
C ASN A 473 31.00 -5.35 4.45
N LEU A 474 30.18 -4.80 3.56
CA LEU A 474 29.24 -5.55 2.75
C LEU A 474 29.77 -5.70 1.32
N LEU A 475 29.45 -6.83 0.68
CA LEU A 475 29.56 -6.91 -0.77
C LEU A 475 28.65 -5.86 -1.41
N SER A 476 29.03 -5.37 -2.58
CA SER A 476 28.45 -4.15 -3.17
C SER A 476 26.91 -4.21 -3.34
N SER A 477 26.31 -5.39 -3.47
CA SER A 477 24.87 -5.58 -3.63
C SER A 477 24.06 -5.39 -2.39
N GLU A 478 24.71 -5.51 -1.25
CA GLU A 478 24.08 -5.22 0.02
C GLU A 478 24.46 -3.81 0.49
N GLN A 479 25.37 -3.12 -0.20
CA GLN A 479 25.67 -1.72 0.07
C GLN A 479 24.55 -0.81 -0.40
N TYR A 480 24.45 0.36 0.25
CA TYR A 480 23.55 1.41 -0.17
C TYR A 480 24.15 2.21 -1.34
N ALA A 481 23.34 2.38 -2.38
CA ALA A 481 23.65 3.15 -3.58
C ALA A 481 23.17 4.63 -3.46
N GLY A 482 24.09 5.57 -3.30
CA GLY A 482 23.84 7.01 -3.38
C GLY A 482 23.98 7.56 -4.79
N GLY A 483 22.96 8.28 -5.26
CA GLY A 483 22.92 8.91 -6.59
C GLY A 483 21.93 8.27 -7.55
N GLY A 484 21.33 9.08 -8.42
CA GLY A 484 20.36 8.67 -9.44
C GLY A 484 18.89 8.85 -9.03
N PHE A 485 17.98 8.35 -9.87
CA PHE A 485 16.55 8.70 -9.79
C PHE A 485 15.88 8.23 -8.48
N GLY A 486 16.31 7.07 -7.95
CA GLY A 486 15.76 6.47 -6.73
C GLY A 486 16.32 7.03 -5.43
N SER A 487 17.42 7.79 -5.47
CA SER A 487 18.06 8.39 -4.29
C SER A 487 18.31 9.88 -4.52
N VAL A 488 19.56 10.31 -4.73
CA VAL A 488 19.90 11.73 -4.91
C VAL A 488 19.91 12.08 -6.39
N ARG A 489 18.81 12.67 -6.86
CA ARG A 489 18.65 13.10 -8.26
C ARG A 489 19.67 14.17 -8.61
N GLY A 490 20.12 14.25 -9.86
CA GLY A 490 21.18 15.17 -10.31
C GLY A 490 22.60 14.59 -10.26
N TYR A 491 22.79 13.44 -9.60
CA TYR A 491 24.03 12.65 -9.63
C TYR A 491 23.89 11.41 -10.50
N GLU A 492 25.02 10.83 -10.90
CA GLU A 492 25.04 9.58 -11.65
C GLU A 492 24.37 8.44 -10.88
N GLN A 493 23.95 7.45 -11.65
CA GLN A 493 23.31 6.29 -11.08
C GLN A 493 24.34 5.48 -10.28
N GLY A 494 24.25 5.53 -8.94
CA GLY A 494 25.25 4.87 -8.10
C GLY A 494 26.57 5.59 -7.96
N GLU A 495 26.55 6.91 -8.09
CA GLU A 495 27.70 7.78 -7.92
C GLU A 495 28.59 7.39 -6.73
N VAL A 496 27.99 7.09 -5.58
CA VAL A 496 28.71 6.66 -4.37
C VAL A 496 28.01 5.50 -3.69
N VAL A 497 28.80 4.75 -2.92
CA VAL A 497 28.38 3.48 -2.33
C VAL A 497 28.84 3.39 -0.89
N GLY A 498 28.16 2.62 -0.05
CA GLY A 498 28.64 2.39 1.31
C GLY A 498 27.85 1.34 2.06
N ASP A 499 28.50 0.68 3.03
CA ASP A 499 27.87 -0.34 3.88
C ASP A 499 26.74 0.27 4.71
N ASN A 500 26.90 1.54 5.04
CA ASN A 500 25.96 2.34 5.78
C ASN A 500 25.61 3.60 4.97
N ALA A 501 24.37 4.06 5.12
CA ALA A 501 23.95 5.32 4.51
C ALA A 501 22.77 5.95 5.22
N PHE A 502 22.66 7.26 5.07
CA PHE A 502 21.43 8.00 5.35
C PHE A 502 21.03 8.79 4.12
N PHE A 503 19.74 8.76 3.79
CA PHE A 503 19.15 9.49 2.67
C PHE A 503 17.89 10.23 3.14
N ILE A 504 17.70 11.43 2.62
CA ILE A 504 16.50 12.23 2.81
C ILE A 504 16.16 12.99 1.52
N SER A 505 14.88 13.02 1.19
CA SER A 505 14.36 13.66 -0.01
C SER A 505 13.08 14.41 0.33
N GLN A 506 13.02 15.66 -0.10
CA GLN A 506 11.86 16.53 0.06
C GLN A 506 11.36 16.92 -1.32
N GLU A 507 10.05 16.85 -1.52
CA GLU A 507 9.41 17.20 -2.78
C GLU A 507 8.16 18.03 -2.54
N TRP A 508 8.08 19.21 -3.15
CA TRP A 508 6.87 20.02 -3.19
C TRP A 508 6.20 19.81 -4.54
N GLN A 509 5.04 19.18 -4.51
CA GLN A 509 4.29 18.79 -5.68
C GLN A 509 3.16 19.79 -5.88
N LEU A 510 3.09 20.36 -7.08
CA LEU A 510 2.06 21.30 -7.45
C LEU A 510 0.72 20.58 -7.70
N PRO A 511 -0.40 21.33 -7.74
CA PRO A 511 -1.70 20.78 -8.12
C PRO A 511 -1.64 20.07 -9.46
N VAL A 512 -2.40 18.98 -9.58
CA VAL A 512 -2.52 18.23 -10.83
C VAL A 512 -3.22 19.08 -11.87
N ILE A 513 -2.61 19.19 -13.05
CA ILE A 513 -3.14 19.92 -14.20
C ILE A 513 -3.76 18.88 -15.16
N PRO A 514 -5.10 18.88 -15.33
CA PRO A 514 -5.75 18.05 -16.34
C PRO A 514 -5.37 18.55 -17.74
N THR A 515 -5.07 17.62 -18.61
CA THR A 515 -4.76 17.84 -20.03
C THR A 515 -5.57 16.89 -20.88
N GLN A 516 -5.71 17.17 -22.18
CA GLN A 516 -6.38 16.28 -23.11
C GLN A 516 -5.40 15.82 -24.17
N VAL A 517 -5.21 14.51 -24.28
CA VAL A 517 -4.41 13.90 -25.34
C VAL A 517 -5.35 13.48 -26.44
N SER A 518 -5.16 14.04 -27.63
CA SER A 518 -5.94 13.71 -28.83
C SER A 518 -4.97 13.31 -29.94
N LEU A 519 -4.91 12.01 -30.21
CA LEU A 519 -4.23 11.39 -31.34
C LEU A 519 -5.29 10.77 -32.27
N PRO A 520 -4.99 10.52 -33.56
CA PRO A 520 -5.95 9.86 -34.46
C PRO A 520 -6.44 8.53 -33.88
N GLY A 521 -7.74 8.44 -33.57
CA GLY A 521 -8.37 7.24 -32.98
C GLY A 521 -8.14 7.05 -31.47
N TYR A 522 -7.49 7.99 -30.79
CA TYR A 522 -7.21 7.90 -29.34
C TYR A 522 -7.43 9.25 -28.67
N LYS A 523 -8.40 9.33 -27.76
CA LYS A 523 -8.73 10.54 -27.03
C LYS A 523 -8.87 10.20 -25.56
N GLU A 524 -7.93 10.66 -24.75
CA GLU A 524 -7.87 10.34 -23.33
C GLU A 524 -7.48 11.57 -22.50
N THR A 525 -7.82 11.53 -21.21
CA THR A 525 -7.40 12.56 -20.25
C THR A 525 -5.97 12.27 -19.80
N GLY A 526 -5.11 13.28 -19.87
CA GLY A 526 -3.77 13.25 -19.30
C GLY A 526 -3.72 14.06 -18.01
N LEU A 527 -2.92 13.64 -17.05
CA LEU A 527 -2.77 14.26 -15.74
C LEU A 527 -1.29 14.65 -15.58
N LEU A 528 -1.04 15.94 -15.48
CA LEU A 528 0.30 16.53 -15.39
C LEU A 528 0.56 17.04 -13.97
N ARG A 529 1.71 16.71 -13.41
CA ARG A 529 2.10 17.12 -12.06
C ARG A 529 3.53 17.63 -12.01
N PRO A 530 3.74 18.96 -12.02
CA PRO A 530 5.04 19.56 -11.76
C PRO A 530 5.46 19.40 -10.30
N PHE A 531 6.75 19.35 -10.04
CA PHE A 531 7.30 19.35 -8.68
C PHE A 531 8.68 19.98 -8.62
N VAL A 532 9.07 20.41 -7.42
CA VAL A 532 10.45 20.80 -7.09
C VAL A 532 10.95 19.94 -5.95
N PHE A 533 12.24 19.66 -5.91
CA PHE A 533 12.80 18.75 -4.92
C PHE A 533 14.15 19.20 -4.38
N GLN A 534 14.51 18.64 -3.23
CA GLN A 534 15.83 18.69 -2.64
C GLN A 534 16.17 17.32 -2.06
N ASP A 535 17.33 16.78 -2.42
CA ASP A 535 17.78 15.46 -2.00
C ASP A 535 19.15 15.54 -1.33
N TYR A 536 19.37 14.71 -0.32
CA TYR A 536 20.65 14.59 0.36
C TYR A 536 20.92 13.13 0.74
N ALA A 537 22.15 12.68 0.55
CA ALA A 537 22.60 11.40 1.07
C ALA A 537 24.02 11.49 1.62
N ARG A 538 24.32 10.60 2.58
CA ARG A 538 25.67 10.35 3.06
C ARG A 538 25.90 8.85 3.11
N THR A 539 27.01 8.37 2.56
CA THR A 539 27.42 6.95 2.62
C THR A 539 28.76 6.82 3.34
N TRP A 540 28.95 5.70 4.05
CA TRP A 540 30.22 5.37 4.70
C TRP A 540 30.36 3.86 4.89
N ASN A 541 31.61 3.38 4.90
CA ASN A 541 31.91 1.99 5.19
C ASN A 541 32.10 1.74 6.69
N THR A 542 31.83 0.50 7.10
CA THR A 542 31.91 0.09 8.51
C THR A 542 33.37 0.05 8.96
N ASP A 543 34.17 -0.74 8.27
CA ASP A 543 35.61 -0.89 8.48
C ASP A 543 36.35 -0.14 7.37
N LYS A 544 36.85 1.04 7.74
CA LYS A 544 37.47 2.00 6.83
C LYS A 544 38.92 1.67 6.53
N LEU A 545 39.32 1.87 5.28
CA LEU A 545 40.72 1.94 4.90
C LEU A 545 41.37 3.23 5.44
N PRO A 546 42.71 3.26 5.59
CA PRO A 546 43.44 4.50 5.88
C PRO A 546 43.10 5.59 4.85
N ASP A 547 42.81 6.80 5.34
CA ASP A 547 42.40 7.98 4.55
C ASP A 547 41.06 7.84 3.80
N GLU A 548 40.23 6.84 4.13
CA GLU A 548 38.90 6.70 3.56
C GLU A 548 37.88 7.64 4.23
N GLU A 549 37.30 8.52 3.43
CA GLU A 549 36.28 9.48 3.88
C GLU A 549 34.86 9.07 3.49
N ALA A 550 33.88 9.64 4.20
CA ALA A 550 32.47 9.44 3.87
C ALA A 550 32.06 10.34 2.70
N PHE A 551 31.23 9.82 1.79
CA PHE A 551 30.70 10.60 0.68
C PHE A 551 29.44 11.36 1.06
N ASN A 552 29.25 12.55 0.48
CA ASN A 552 28.05 13.36 0.69
C ASN A 552 27.53 13.85 -0.65
N LEU A 553 26.26 13.54 -0.94
CA LEU A 553 25.55 14.02 -2.11
C LEU A 553 24.47 15.00 -1.67
N HIS A 554 24.33 16.12 -2.39
CA HIS A 554 23.29 17.12 -2.11
C HIS A 554 22.87 17.77 -3.41
N SER A 555 21.57 17.77 -3.70
CA SER A 555 21.04 18.38 -4.91
C SER A 555 19.72 19.08 -4.68
N TYR A 556 19.35 19.92 -5.64
CA TYR A 556 17.98 20.41 -5.80
C TYR A 556 17.59 20.30 -7.26
N GLY A 557 16.29 20.34 -7.55
CA GLY A 557 15.85 20.28 -8.92
C GLY A 557 14.37 20.47 -9.12
N VAL A 558 13.99 20.29 -10.37
CA VAL A 558 12.60 20.39 -10.84
C VAL A 558 12.24 19.13 -11.59
N GLY A 559 10.97 18.80 -11.63
CA GLY A 559 10.50 17.65 -12.37
C GLY A 559 9.03 17.73 -12.73
N LEU A 560 8.62 16.72 -13.48
CA LEU A 560 7.32 16.63 -14.11
C LEU A 560 6.93 15.16 -14.20
N ARG A 561 5.77 14.82 -13.63
CA ARG A 561 5.11 13.53 -13.83
C ARG A 561 3.93 13.71 -14.76
N TYR A 562 3.80 12.85 -15.76
CA TYR A 562 2.69 12.88 -16.70
C TYR A 562 2.11 11.48 -16.90
N GLN A 563 0.80 11.36 -16.75
CA GLN A 563 0.10 10.09 -16.94
C GLN A 563 -1.05 10.28 -17.92
N VAL A 564 -1.20 9.40 -18.91
CA VAL A 564 -2.34 9.40 -19.83
C VAL A 564 -3.13 8.12 -19.63
N ALA A 565 -4.36 8.29 -19.11
CA ALA A 565 -5.20 7.19 -18.65
C ALA A 565 -4.39 6.19 -17.80
N ARG A 566 -4.36 4.91 -18.19
CA ARG A 566 -3.57 3.85 -17.54
C ARG A 566 -2.45 3.33 -18.43
N ASN A 567 -2.27 3.97 -19.60
CA ASN A 567 -1.48 3.43 -20.69
C ASN A 567 -0.11 4.07 -20.77
N LEU A 568 0.02 5.37 -20.49
CA LEU A 568 1.30 6.06 -20.60
C LEU A 568 1.67 6.71 -19.26
N THR A 569 2.93 6.56 -18.86
CA THR A 569 3.53 7.25 -17.74
C THR A 569 4.88 7.81 -18.16
N LEU A 570 5.12 9.08 -17.88
CA LEU A 570 6.38 9.78 -18.10
C LEU A 570 6.81 10.46 -16.80
N ASP A 571 8.02 10.20 -16.36
CA ASP A 571 8.67 10.87 -15.24
C ASP A 571 9.94 11.56 -15.75
N LEU A 572 10.02 12.87 -15.51
CA LEU A 572 11.17 13.70 -15.81
C LEU A 572 11.64 14.38 -14.53
N ALA A 573 12.94 14.34 -14.26
CA ALA A 573 13.56 15.11 -13.18
C ALA A 573 14.90 15.67 -13.65
N HIS A 574 15.12 16.96 -13.48
CA HIS A 574 16.40 17.60 -13.74
C HIS A 574 16.94 18.15 -12.42
N GLY A 575 18.11 17.67 -12.02
CA GLY A 575 18.74 18.03 -10.74
C GLY A 575 20.10 18.68 -10.94
N TRP A 576 20.40 19.66 -10.10
CA TRP A 576 21.71 20.32 -9.99
C TRP A 576 22.39 19.92 -8.68
N GLN A 577 23.67 19.62 -8.77
CA GLN A 577 24.51 19.23 -7.64
C GLN A 577 24.95 20.46 -6.85
N LEU A 578 24.72 20.44 -5.54
CA LEU A 578 25.17 21.45 -4.58
C LEU A 578 26.52 21.09 -3.93
N ARG A 579 26.92 19.83 -4.05
CA ARG A 579 28.22 19.33 -3.58
C ARG A 579 28.85 18.45 -4.65
N ASP A 580 30.15 18.60 -4.83
CA ASP A 580 30.92 17.60 -5.56
C ASP A 580 30.91 16.31 -4.74
N SER A 581 30.60 15.18 -5.39
CA SER A 581 30.66 13.86 -4.77
C SER A 581 32.10 13.51 -4.40
N GLY A 582 33.09 14.06 -5.11
CA GLY A 582 34.50 13.67 -5.03
C GLY A 582 34.79 12.32 -5.69
N SER A 583 33.78 11.66 -6.26
CA SER A 583 33.89 10.35 -6.93
C SER A 583 33.91 10.45 -8.46
N SER A 584 33.32 11.48 -9.06
CA SER A 584 33.27 11.67 -10.51
C SER A 584 34.16 12.82 -10.99
N ASN A 585 34.83 12.61 -12.13
CA ASN A 585 35.63 13.62 -12.83
C ASN A 585 34.91 14.18 -14.07
N THR A 586 33.60 13.94 -14.26
CA THR A 586 32.88 14.39 -15.47
C THR A 586 32.79 15.91 -15.58
N GLY A 587 32.90 16.63 -14.45
CA GLY A 587 32.78 18.09 -14.41
C GLY A 587 31.34 18.61 -14.57
N ASP A 588 30.38 17.71 -14.85
CA ASP A 588 28.97 18.04 -14.96
C ASP A 588 28.35 18.15 -13.56
N ASN A 589 27.76 19.30 -13.27
CA ASN A 589 27.08 19.58 -12.01
C ASN A 589 25.56 19.41 -12.10
N TYR A 590 25.07 18.64 -13.07
CA TYR A 590 23.65 18.37 -13.27
C TYR A 590 23.41 17.01 -13.94
N ARG A 591 22.19 16.47 -13.78
CA ARG A 591 21.71 15.30 -14.52
C ARG A 591 20.22 15.38 -14.76
N THR A 592 19.78 14.91 -15.94
CA THR A 592 18.35 14.69 -16.23
C THR A 592 18.04 13.22 -16.15
N ASN A 593 17.04 12.83 -15.36
CA ASN A 593 16.47 11.50 -15.36
C ASN A 593 15.17 11.49 -16.17
N VAL A 594 15.02 10.45 -16.99
CA VAL A 594 13.85 10.21 -17.85
C VAL A 594 13.39 8.78 -17.66
N SER A 595 12.10 8.59 -17.47
CA SER A 595 11.45 7.28 -17.49
C SER A 595 10.13 7.38 -18.23
N LEU A 596 9.94 6.55 -19.26
CA LEU A 596 8.75 6.44 -20.07
C LEU A 596 8.26 4.99 -20.06
N ARG A 597 6.98 4.78 -19.76
CA ARG A 597 6.34 3.47 -19.82
C ARG A 597 5.05 3.55 -20.60
N LEU A 598 4.88 2.60 -21.50
CA LEU A 598 3.64 2.28 -22.19
C LEU A 598 3.10 0.93 -21.67
N ALA A 599 1.81 0.85 -21.42
CA ALA A 599 1.10 -0.35 -20.99
C ALA A 599 -0.24 -0.48 -21.73
N TYR A 600 -0.63 -1.72 -22.01
CA TYR A 600 -1.91 -2.06 -22.61
C TYR A 600 -2.57 -3.19 -21.84
#